data_AF-A0A7S2VA36-F1
#
_entry.id   AF-A0A7S2VA36-F1
#
_cell.length_a   1.000
_cell.length_b   1.000
_cell.length_c   1.000
_cell.angle_alpha   90.00
_cell.angle_beta   90.00
_cell.angle_gamma   90.00
#
_symmetry.space_group_name_H-M   'P 1'
#
loop_
_entity.id
_entity.type
_entity.pdbx_description
1 polymer ?
#
loop_
_entity_poly.entity_id
_entity_poly.type
_entity_poly.pdbx_seq_one_letter_code
_entity_poly.pdbx_strand_id
1 'polypeptide(L)'
;MGWTAATGGSFMDTEALLLGATLYLWQMPHFFALSYMHRVDYQRGGFAMVPCLEEDGEKTANLIVRYAWYLSTIPIIATATQVTSSMFALEGIALNAYALTVAHKFRNERTNANARKVFLTSLWYLPCLLMLFLIHSKVWHEDKDKDDAIAQFLSDQIRFIQDSGRGLCVHEAILPRLPKGKDACPVTVVSRQSRNAIQEASATVQATAETVANSAKATESNASSNS
;
A
#
# COMPACT_ATOMS: atom_id res chain seq x y z
N MET A 1 14.13 3.31 -1.48
CA MET A 1 14.16 3.36 -2.96
C MET A 1 12.84 2.88 -3.57
N GLY A 2 12.32 1.70 -3.24
CA GLY A 2 11.05 1.22 -3.81
C GLY A 2 9.84 2.11 -3.49
N TRP A 3 9.69 2.52 -2.23
CA TRP A 3 8.61 3.43 -1.80
C TRP A 3 8.66 4.78 -2.52
N THR A 4 9.78 5.48 -2.44
CA THR A 4 10.00 6.78 -3.07
C THR A 4 9.79 6.76 -4.59
N ALA A 5 10.08 5.64 -5.25
CA ALA A 5 9.84 5.48 -6.68
C ALA A 5 8.35 5.29 -7.03
N ALA A 6 7.56 4.68 -6.14
CA ALA A 6 6.15 4.40 -6.38
C ALA A 6 5.24 5.58 -5.98
N THR A 7 5.50 6.23 -4.86
CA THR A 7 4.65 7.31 -4.32
C THR A 7 5.17 8.71 -4.62
N GLY A 8 6.39 8.86 -5.15
CA GLY A 8 7.05 10.17 -5.24
C GLY A 8 7.34 10.82 -3.89
N GLY A 9 7.15 10.06 -2.80
CA GLY A 9 7.30 10.51 -1.42
C GLY A 9 8.76 10.68 -0.99
N SER A 10 8.95 11.24 0.20
CA SER A 10 10.29 11.50 0.75
C SER A 10 10.82 10.29 1.52
N PHE A 11 12.14 10.18 1.66
CA PHE A 11 12.76 9.10 2.46
C PHE A 11 12.37 9.12 3.95
N MET A 12 11.80 10.23 4.41
CA MET A 12 11.36 10.45 5.80
C MET A 12 9.93 9.95 6.04
N ASP A 13 9.25 9.40 5.02
CA ASP A 13 7.93 8.80 5.20
C ASP A 13 8.03 7.61 6.16
N THR A 14 7.12 7.55 7.12
CA THR A 14 7.16 6.53 8.19
C THR A 14 7.02 5.11 7.61
N GLU A 15 6.26 4.94 6.54
CA GLU A 15 6.11 3.68 5.80
C GLU A 15 7.41 3.21 5.16
N ALA A 16 8.14 4.14 4.52
CA ALA A 16 9.42 3.85 3.89
C ALA A 16 10.48 3.41 4.92
N LEU A 17 10.54 4.12 6.05
CA LEU A 17 11.44 3.80 7.15
C LEU A 17 11.11 2.46 7.78
N LEU A 18 9.82 2.17 8.01
CA LEU A 18 9.37 0.92 8.60
C LEU A 18 9.69 -0.29 7.71
N LEU A 19 9.41 -0.19 6.41
CA LEU A 19 9.74 -1.25 5.44
C LEU A 19 11.26 -1.44 5.35
N GLY A 20 12.02 -0.34 5.31
CA GLY A 20 13.49 -0.37 5.29
C GLY A 20 14.07 -1.02 6.55
N ALA A 21 13.59 -0.64 7.72
CA ALA A 21 14.00 -1.22 9.00
C ALA A 21 13.67 -2.72 9.09
N THR A 22 12.49 -3.11 8.60
CA THR A 22 12.06 -4.51 8.54
C THR A 22 13.02 -5.35 7.69
N LEU A 23 13.31 -4.90 6.47
CA LEU A 23 14.22 -5.60 5.56
C LEU A 23 15.64 -5.67 6.12
N TYR A 24 16.13 -4.59 6.71
CA TYR A 24 17.44 -4.54 7.34
C TYR A 24 17.56 -5.50 8.53
N LEU A 25 16.60 -5.47 9.45
CA LEU A 25 16.58 -6.35 10.62
C LEU A 25 16.43 -7.81 10.23
N TRP A 26 15.71 -8.12 9.16
CA TRP A 26 15.57 -9.48 8.64
C TRP A 26 16.86 -10.01 7.99
N GLN A 27 17.65 -9.16 7.31
CA GLN A 27 18.89 -9.58 6.65
C GLN A 27 19.93 -10.14 7.63
N MET A 28 20.01 -9.57 8.83
CA MET A 28 21.05 -9.92 9.80
C MET A 28 20.94 -11.37 10.31
N PRO A 29 19.79 -11.85 10.86
CA PRO A 29 19.60 -13.25 11.24
C PRO A 29 19.85 -14.23 10.09
N HIS A 30 19.40 -13.86 8.88
CA HIS A 30 19.55 -14.69 7.68
C HIS A 30 21.03 -14.91 7.33
N PHE A 31 21.81 -13.83 7.29
CA PHE A 31 23.24 -13.89 7.00
C PHE A 31 24.02 -14.65 8.09
N PHE A 32 23.69 -14.44 9.36
CA PHE A 32 24.33 -15.16 10.46
C PHE A 32 24.04 -16.66 10.43
N ALA A 33 22.83 -17.07 10.05
CA ALA A 33 22.52 -18.49 9.89
C ALA A 33 23.32 -19.13 8.74
N LEU A 34 23.44 -18.43 7.60
CA LEU A 34 24.20 -18.91 6.44
C LEU A 34 25.71 -19.01 6.73
N SER A 35 26.28 -17.97 7.34
CA SER A 35 27.70 -17.95 7.72
C SER A 35 28.05 -19.05 8.72
N TYR A 36 27.12 -19.39 9.63
CA TYR A 36 27.31 -20.52 10.53
C TYR A 36 27.34 -21.86 9.78
N MET A 37 26.42 -22.08 8.83
CA MET A 37 26.35 -23.31 8.05
C MET A 37 27.59 -23.55 7.19
N HIS A 38 28.12 -22.50 6.58
CA HIS A 38 29.26 -22.56 5.65
C HIS A 38 30.58 -22.11 6.27
N ARG A 39 30.69 -22.10 7.61
CA ARG A 39 31.88 -21.61 8.32
C ARG A 39 33.18 -22.29 7.87
N VAL A 40 33.13 -23.60 7.58
CA VAL A 40 34.31 -24.38 7.14
C VAL A 40 34.76 -23.94 5.75
N ASP A 41 33.81 -23.68 4.84
CA ASP A 41 34.11 -23.22 3.49
C ASP A 41 34.63 -21.78 3.51
N TYR A 42 34.07 -20.93 4.37
CA TYR A 42 34.55 -19.56 4.56
C TYR A 42 35.96 -19.51 5.17
N GLN A 43 36.26 -20.36 6.15
CA GLN A 43 37.61 -20.49 6.70
C GLN A 43 38.61 -20.95 5.63
N ARG A 44 38.24 -21.93 4.80
CA ARG A 44 39.08 -22.37 3.66
C ARG A 44 39.32 -21.27 2.63
N GLY A 45 38.31 -20.42 2.41
CA GLY A 45 38.41 -19.25 1.53
C GLY A 45 39.15 -18.06 2.13
N GLY A 46 39.61 -18.13 3.38
CA GLY A 46 40.28 -17.02 4.08
C GLY A 46 39.34 -15.89 4.52
N PHE A 47 38.02 -16.11 4.54
CA PHE A 47 37.04 -15.13 4.97
C PHE A 47 36.84 -15.17 6.50
N ALA A 48 37.06 -14.03 7.14
CA ALA A 48 36.83 -13.83 8.57
C ALA A 48 35.37 -13.43 8.84
N MET A 49 34.49 -14.41 9.09
CA MET A 49 33.12 -14.18 9.55
C MET A 49 33.00 -14.46 11.05
N VAL A 50 32.04 -13.84 11.75
CA VAL A 50 31.78 -14.07 13.19
C VAL A 50 31.83 -15.56 13.60
N PRO A 51 31.17 -16.50 12.88
CA PRO A 51 31.26 -17.93 13.20
C PRO A 51 32.58 -18.60 12.81
N CYS A 52 33.47 -17.95 12.05
CA CYS A 52 34.81 -18.44 11.75
C CYS A 52 35.81 -18.14 12.89
N LEU A 53 35.57 -17.07 13.66
CA LEU A 53 36.40 -16.68 14.80
C LEU A 53 36.02 -17.43 16.10
N GLU A 54 34.90 -18.15 16.11
CA GLU A 54 34.40 -18.88 17.28
C GLU A 54 34.05 -20.33 16.93
N GLU A 55 34.65 -21.29 17.65
CA GLU A 55 34.34 -22.71 17.43
C GLU A 55 32.91 -23.08 17.90
N ASP A 56 32.46 -22.49 19.02
CA ASP A 56 31.18 -22.80 19.67
C ASP A 56 29.96 -22.11 19.05
N GLY A 57 30.15 -21.05 18.27
CA GLY A 57 29.06 -20.31 17.60
C GLY A 57 28.11 -19.55 18.52
N GLU A 58 28.49 -19.34 19.77
CA GLU A 58 27.63 -18.74 20.78
C GLU A 58 27.28 -17.29 20.48
N LYS A 59 28.25 -16.45 20.05
CA LYS A 59 27.93 -15.06 19.71
C LYS A 59 27.00 -14.99 18.49
N THR A 60 27.19 -15.89 17.52
CA THR A 60 26.32 -15.97 16.33
C THR A 60 24.88 -16.28 16.73
N ALA A 61 24.66 -17.28 17.59
CA ALA A 61 23.33 -17.59 18.08
C ALA A 61 22.70 -16.44 18.89
N ASN A 62 23.49 -15.79 19.75
CA ASN A 62 23.03 -14.64 20.53
C ASN A 62 22.67 -13.45 19.63
N LEU A 63 23.44 -13.19 18.57
CA LEU A 63 23.13 -12.15 17.59
C LEU A 63 21.82 -12.45 16.86
N ILE A 64 21.64 -13.67 16.36
CA ILE A 64 20.40 -14.10 15.69
C ILE A 64 19.18 -13.85 16.60
N VAL A 65 19.26 -14.24 17.88
CA VAL A 65 18.16 -14.03 18.84
C VAL A 65 17.92 -12.54 19.12
N ARG A 66 18.97 -11.72 19.26
CA ARG A 66 18.81 -10.26 19.47
C ARG A 66 18.13 -9.59 18.28
N TYR A 67 18.56 -9.90 17.05
CA TYR A 67 17.93 -9.34 15.86
C TYR A 67 16.51 -9.85 15.65
N ALA A 68 16.22 -11.11 15.99
CA ALA A 68 14.84 -11.63 16.00
C ALA A 68 13.95 -10.88 17.02
N TRP A 69 14.50 -10.50 18.17
CA TRP A 69 13.82 -9.64 19.14
C TRP A 69 13.58 -8.22 18.63
N TYR A 70 14.55 -7.61 17.93
CA TYR A 70 14.32 -6.31 17.30
C TYR A 70 13.29 -6.40 16.17
N LEU A 71 13.25 -7.51 15.44
CA LEU A 71 12.24 -7.74 14.42
C LEU A 71 10.83 -7.91 15.00
N SER A 72 10.71 -8.45 16.23
CA SER A 72 9.41 -8.60 16.90
C SER A 72 8.80 -7.29 17.40
N THR A 73 9.59 -6.22 17.56
CA THR A 73 9.06 -4.89 17.92
C THR A 73 8.50 -4.14 16.72
N ILE A 74 8.87 -4.52 15.49
CA ILE A 74 8.43 -3.85 14.26
C ILE A 74 6.91 -3.86 14.09
N PRO A 75 6.17 -4.99 14.24
CA PRO A 75 4.71 -4.99 14.14
C PRO A 75 4.03 -4.06 15.16
N ILE A 76 4.60 -3.97 16.37
CA ILE A 76 4.07 -3.10 17.43
C ILE A 76 4.24 -1.63 17.04
N ILE A 77 5.43 -1.27 16.57
CA ILE A 77 5.74 0.08 16.08
C ILE A 77 4.84 0.42 14.88
N ALA A 78 4.65 -0.52 13.96
CA ALA A 78 3.79 -0.37 12.79
C ALA A 78 2.32 -0.06 13.13
N THR A 79 1.80 -0.68 14.19
CA THR A 79 0.46 -0.35 14.70
C THR A 79 0.42 0.95 15.49
N ALA A 80 1.48 1.27 16.24
CA ALA A 80 1.57 2.50 17.03
C ALA A 80 1.61 3.75 16.13
N THR A 81 2.28 3.66 14.98
CA THR A 81 2.32 4.74 13.97
C THR A 81 1.04 4.83 13.13
N GLN A 82 0.02 4.00 13.41
CA GLN A 82 -1.26 3.90 12.71
C GLN A 82 -1.19 3.57 11.20
N VAL A 83 0.00 3.29 10.68
CA VAL A 83 0.26 2.90 9.29
C VAL A 83 -0.46 1.59 8.92
N THR A 84 -0.53 0.66 9.87
CA THR A 84 -1.15 -0.66 9.66
C THR A 84 -2.37 -0.87 10.56
N SER A 85 -3.28 -1.77 10.14
CA SER A 85 -4.44 -2.18 10.94
C SER A 85 -4.03 -3.01 12.17
N SER A 86 -4.82 -2.99 13.25
CA SER A 86 -4.54 -3.74 14.49
C SER A 86 -4.39 -5.25 14.29
N MET A 87 -4.98 -5.81 13.23
CA MET A 87 -4.82 -7.22 12.87
C MET A 87 -3.39 -7.57 12.43
N PHE A 88 -2.65 -6.62 11.84
CA PHE A 88 -1.25 -6.80 11.46
C PHE A 88 -0.34 -7.07 12.66
N ALA A 89 -0.62 -6.43 13.81
CA ALA A 89 0.15 -6.70 15.02
C ALA A 89 -0.03 -8.13 15.53
N LEU A 90 -1.24 -8.67 15.48
CA LEU A 90 -1.51 -10.05 15.94
C LEU A 90 -0.79 -11.07 15.06
N GLU A 91 -0.96 -10.96 13.74
CA GLU A 91 -0.33 -11.86 12.78
C GLU A 91 1.20 -11.68 12.75
N GLY A 92 1.68 -10.44 12.85
CA GLY A 92 3.10 -10.12 12.94
C GLY A 92 3.75 -10.66 14.21
N ILE A 93 3.07 -10.58 15.36
CA ILE A 93 3.54 -11.21 16.60
C ILE A 93 3.57 -12.73 16.46
N ALA A 94 2.57 -13.35 15.84
CA ALA A 94 2.55 -14.80 15.63
C ALA A 94 3.73 -15.27 14.75
N LEU A 95 4.00 -14.55 13.65
CA LEU A 95 5.12 -14.84 12.75
C LEU A 95 6.48 -14.68 13.47
N ASN A 96 6.62 -13.60 14.25
CA ASN A 96 7.83 -13.33 15.03
C ASN A 96 8.02 -14.30 16.19
N ALA A 97 6.94 -14.74 16.85
CA ALA A 97 6.99 -15.76 17.88
C ALA A 97 7.54 -17.07 17.29
N TYR A 98 7.06 -17.48 16.12
CA TYR A 98 7.63 -18.65 15.43
C TYR A 98 9.12 -18.47 15.13
N ALA A 99 9.53 -17.34 14.53
CA ALA A 99 10.93 -17.06 14.23
C ALA A 99 11.82 -17.08 15.50
N LEU A 100 11.32 -16.53 16.61
CA LEU A 100 11.99 -16.55 17.92
C LEU A 100 12.13 -17.97 18.47
N THR A 101 11.12 -18.83 18.36
CA THR A 101 11.24 -20.23 18.83
C THR A 101 12.31 -20.99 18.06
N VAL A 102 12.40 -20.78 16.74
CA VAL A 102 13.43 -21.42 15.89
C VAL A 102 14.82 -20.87 16.24
N ALA A 103 14.94 -19.56 16.46
CA ALA A 103 16.20 -18.93 16.91
C ALA A 103 16.65 -19.42 18.29
N HIS A 104 15.72 -19.54 19.25
CA HIS A 104 16.00 -20.10 20.58
C HIS A 104 16.41 -21.58 20.51
N LYS A 105 15.75 -22.36 19.65
CA LYS A 105 16.15 -23.75 19.41
C LYS A 105 17.58 -23.85 18.88
N PHE A 106 17.96 -22.97 17.95
CA PHE A 106 19.34 -22.90 17.47
C PHE A 106 20.33 -22.49 18.57
N ARG A 107 19.94 -21.58 19.47
CA ARG A 107 20.78 -21.17 20.61
C ARG A 107 21.07 -22.31 21.59
N ASN A 108 20.08 -23.16 21.86
CA ASN A 108 20.22 -24.33 22.73
C ASN A 108 20.97 -25.47 22.03
N GLU A 109 20.62 -25.77 20.78
CA GLU A 109 21.18 -26.86 20.00
C GLU A 109 21.88 -26.30 18.75
N ARG A 110 23.16 -25.98 18.90
CA ARG A 110 24.00 -25.31 17.90
C ARG A 110 24.49 -26.32 16.85
N THR A 111 23.57 -26.79 16.02
CA THR A 111 23.84 -27.75 14.95
C THR A 111 23.60 -27.12 13.58
N ASN A 112 24.32 -27.59 12.56
CA ASN A 112 24.10 -27.17 11.17
C ASN A 112 22.65 -27.41 10.70
N ALA A 113 22.00 -28.47 11.20
CA ALA A 113 20.60 -28.76 10.91
C ALA A 113 19.65 -27.68 11.45
N ASN A 114 19.89 -27.18 12.67
CA ASN A 114 19.08 -26.10 13.25
C ASN A 114 19.40 -24.75 12.60
N ALA A 115 20.65 -24.47 12.23
CA ALA A 115 21.00 -23.28 11.45
C ALA A 115 20.26 -23.24 10.09
N ARG A 116 20.18 -24.39 9.41
CA ARG A 116 19.42 -24.52 8.16
C ARG A 116 17.93 -24.26 8.35
N LYS A 117 17.36 -24.64 9.50
CA LYS A 117 15.96 -24.30 9.84
C LYS A 117 15.77 -22.80 10.04
N VAL A 118 16.70 -22.11 10.72
CA VAL A 118 16.66 -20.65 10.86
C VAL A 118 16.70 -19.98 9.48
N PHE A 119 17.63 -20.42 8.62
CA PHE A 119 17.75 -19.93 7.25
C PHE A 119 16.47 -20.16 6.44
N LEU A 120 15.94 -21.39 6.42
CA LEU A 120 14.71 -21.70 5.69
C LEU A 120 13.52 -20.91 6.26
N THR A 121 13.47 -20.74 7.58
CA THR A 121 12.44 -19.93 8.25
C THR A 121 12.48 -18.49 7.77
N SER A 122 13.67 -17.89 7.70
CA SER A 122 13.81 -16.52 7.20
C SER A 122 13.37 -16.37 5.74
N LEU A 123 13.55 -17.41 4.91
CA LEU A 123 13.21 -17.37 3.48
C LEU A 123 11.69 -17.29 3.24
N TRP A 124 10.89 -18.07 3.96
CA TRP A 124 9.43 -18.00 3.83
C TRP A 124 8.81 -16.90 4.72
N TYR A 125 9.46 -16.55 5.82
CA TYR A 125 9.02 -15.46 6.70
C TYR A 125 8.93 -14.14 5.94
N LEU A 126 9.92 -13.81 5.10
CA LEU A 126 9.94 -12.56 4.34
C LEU A 126 8.72 -12.37 3.41
N PRO A 127 8.42 -13.28 2.47
CA PRO A 127 7.24 -13.13 1.61
C PRO A 127 5.94 -13.15 2.40
N CYS A 128 5.83 -13.96 3.47
CA CYS A 128 4.67 -13.92 4.35
C CYS A 128 4.49 -12.54 5.00
N LEU A 129 5.55 -11.97 5.56
CA LEU A 129 5.52 -10.65 6.21
C LEU A 129 5.20 -9.53 5.21
N LEU A 130 5.78 -9.58 4.01
CA LEU A 130 5.51 -8.62 2.94
C LEU A 130 4.07 -8.72 2.44
N MET A 131 3.53 -9.93 2.29
CA MET A 131 2.11 -10.15 1.98
C MET A 131 1.20 -9.59 3.08
N LEU A 132 1.57 -9.79 4.34
CA LEU A 132 0.85 -9.24 5.48
C LEU A 132 0.81 -7.72 5.44
N PHE A 133 1.95 -7.09 5.14
CA PHE A 133 2.08 -5.65 4.95
C PHE A 133 1.18 -5.15 3.82
N LEU A 134 1.12 -5.89 2.71
CA LEU A 134 0.29 -5.55 1.55
C LEU A 134 -1.21 -5.65 1.87
N ILE A 135 -1.63 -6.74 2.52
CA ILE A 135 -3.04 -7.01 2.87
C ILE A 135 -3.56 -6.00 3.91
N HIS A 136 -2.72 -5.63 4.88
CA HIS A 136 -3.09 -4.73 5.98
C HIS A 136 -2.74 -3.25 5.72
N SER A 137 -2.22 -2.92 4.54
CA SER A 137 -1.95 -1.54 4.17
C SER A 137 -3.28 -0.78 4.04
N LYS A 138 -3.48 0.22 4.91
CA LYS A 138 -4.69 1.06 4.94
C LYS A 138 -4.85 1.95 3.71
N VAL A 139 -3.77 2.17 2.95
CA VAL A 139 -3.75 3.01 1.75
C VAL A 139 -4.75 2.52 0.70
N TRP A 140 -4.93 1.20 0.58
CA TRP A 140 -5.91 0.62 -0.35
C TRP A 140 -7.36 0.97 0.00
N HIS A 141 -7.67 1.17 1.28
CA HIS A 141 -9.02 1.50 1.71
C HIS A 141 -9.38 2.96 1.42
N GLU A 142 -8.42 3.87 1.54
CA GLU A 142 -8.67 5.30 1.28
C GLU A 142 -8.85 5.60 -0.21
N ASP A 143 -8.14 4.90 -1.09
CA ASP A 143 -8.36 5.00 -2.54
C ASP A 143 -9.66 4.29 -2.96
N LYS A 144 -10.00 3.14 -2.37
CA LYS A 144 -11.29 2.48 -2.64
C LYS A 144 -12.47 3.32 -2.21
N ASP A 145 -12.43 3.93 -1.02
CA ASP A 145 -13.50 4.79 -0.53
C ASP A 145 -13.66 6.05 -1.41
N LYS A 146 -12.56 6.59 -1.94
CA LYS A 146 -12.61 7.71 -2.91
C LYS A 146 -13.19 7.27 -4.25
N ASP A 147 -12.76 6.13 -4.79
CA ASP A 147 -13.27 5.60 -6.05
C ASP A 147 -14.75 5.23 -5.95
N ASP A 148 -15.18 4.64 -4.83
CA ASP A 148 -16.57 4.30 -4.53
C ASP A 148 -17.40 5.58 -4.35
N ALA A 149 -16.88 6.61 -3.68
CA ALA A 149 -17.53 7.91 -3.54
C ALA A 149 -17.68 8.64 -4.89
N ILE A 150 -16.66 8.61 -5.74
CA ILE A 150 -16.69 9.17 -7.10
C ILE A 150 -17.68 8.38 -7.96
N ALA A 151 -17.66 7.05 -7.91
CA ALA A 151 -18.59 6.19 -8.62
C ALA A 151 -20.04 6.44 -8.19
N GLN A 152 -20.27 6.63 -6.88
CA GLN A 152 -21.59 6.93 -6.35
C GLN A 152 -22.08 8.32 -6.78
N PHE A 153 -21.23 9.34 -6.70
CA PHE A 153 -21.54 10.69 -7.19
C PHE A 153 -21.87 10.69 -8.70
N LEU A 154 -21.08 9.98 -9.51
CA LEU A 154 -21.34 9.83 -10.94
C LEU A 154 -22.66 9.08 -11.19
N SER A 155 -22.95 8.03 -10.42
CA SER A 155 -24.19 7.28 -10.56
C SER A 155 -25.43 8.11 -10.23
N ASP A 156 -25.34 8.99 -9.22
CA ASP A 156 -26.41 9.90 -8.83
C ASP A 156 -26.64 10.99 -9.88
N GLN A 157 -25.56 11.56 -10.45
CA GLN A 157 -25.65 12.52 -11.55
C GLN A 157 -26.25 11.89 -12.82
N ILE A 158 -25.82 10.68 -13.18
CA ILE A 158 -26.36 9.95 -14.33
C ILE A 158 -27.85 9.64 -14.13
N ARG A 159 -28.25 9.23 -12.93
CA ARG A 159 -29.67 9.02 -12.58
C ARG A 159 -30.49 10.29 -12.67
N PHE A 160 -29.96 11.42 -12.20
CA PHE A 160 -30.64 12.72 -12.32
C PHE A 160 -30.87 13.13 -13.78
N ILE A 161 -29.87 12.92 -14.64
CA ILE A 161 -29.97 13.17 -16.09
C ILE A 161 -30.96 12.18 -16.74
N GLN A 162 -30.94 10.91 -16.35
CA GLN A 162 -31.86 9.89 -16.86
C GLN A 162 -33.31 10.18 -16.46
N ASP A 163 -33.54 10.64 -15.22
CA ASP A 163 -34.87 10.97 -14.71
C ASP A 163 -35.44 12.25 -15.34
N SER A 164 -34.59 13.26 -15.51
CA SER A 164 -34.93 14.48 -16.25
C SER A 164 -35.14 14.20 -17.75
N GLY A 165 -34.40 13.25 -18.31
CA GLY A 165 -34.54 12.78 -19.69
C GLY A 165 -35.82 11.97 -19.96
N ARG A 166 -36.34 11.24 -18.95
CA ARG A 166 -37.65 10.56 -19.03
C ARG A 166 -38.80 11.55 -19.26
N GLY A 167 -38.73 12.74 -18.66
CA GLY A 167 -39.73 13.80 -18.87
C GLY A 167 -39.75 14.41 -20.29
N LEU A 168 -38.67 14.24 -21.06
CA LEU A 168 -38.57 14.70 -22.45
C LEU A 168 -38.81 13.59 -23.49
N CYS A 169 -39.04 12.35 -23.06
CA CYS A 169 -39.25 11.24 -23.97
C CYS A 169 -40.64 11.29 -24.62
N VAL A 170 -40.67 11.65 -25.90
CA VAL A 170 -41.85 11.65 -26.78
C VAL A 170 -42.60 10.30 -26.76
N HIS A 171 -41.90 9.19 -26.45
CA HIS A 171 -42.47 7.85 -26.33
C HIS A 171 -43.46 7.69 -25.15
N GLU A 172 -43.27 8.40 -24.03
CA GLU A 172 -44.17 8.33 -22.86
C GLU A 172 -45.39 9.26 -23.02
N ALA A 173 -45.25 10.33 -23.80
CA ALA A 173 -46.35 11.23 -24.15
C ALA A 173 -47.33 10.63 -25.20
N ILE A 174 -46.91 9.62 -25.98
CA ILE A 174 -47.67 9.10 -27.13
C ILE A 174 -48.33 7.72 -26.87
N LEU A 175 -47.87 6.93 -25.88
CA LEU A 175 -48.43 5.59 -25.60
C LEU A 175 -48.93 5.45 -24.15
N PRO A 176 -50.23 5.69 -23.87
CA PRO A 176 -50.80 5.61 -22.52
C PRO A 176 -51.08 4.16 -22.02
N ARG A 177 -50.53 3.11 -22.67
CA ARG A 177 -50.91 1.71 -22.43
C ARG A 177 -49.77 0.71 -22.26
N LEU A 178 -48.63 1.13 -21.72
CA LEU A 178 -47.61 0.17 -21.27
C LEU A 178 -47.41 0.26 -19.75
N PRO A 179 -47.30 -0.90 -19.06
CA PRO A 179 -47.09 -0.93 -17.63
C PRO A 179 -45.75 -0.25 -17.30
N LYS A 180 -45.75 0.57 -16.23
CA LYS A 180 -44.55 1.19 -15.65
C LYS A 180 -43.59 0.12 -15.15
N GLY A 181 -42.83 -0.48 -16.06
CA GLY A 181 -41.70 -1.35 -15.78
C GLY A 181 -40.40 -0.56 -15.82
N LYS A 182 -39.46 -0.88 -14.93
CA LYS A 182 -38.19 -0.17 -14.70
C LYS A 182 -37.24 -0.11 -15.91
N ASP A 183 -37.59 -0.72 -17.05
CA ASP A 183 -36.67 -0.95 -18.17
C ASP A 183 -37.18 -0.44 -19.55
N ALA A 184 -38.17 0.46 -19.58
CA ALA A 184 -38.74 0.94 -20.85
C ALA A 184 -38.03 2.19 -21.40
N CYS A 185 -36.74 2.10 -21.74
CA CYS A 185 -36.12 2.70 -22.93
C CYS A 185 -34.58 2.58 -22.87
N PRO A 186 -33.95 1.66 -23.63
CA PRO A 186 -32.52 1.73 -23.90
C PRO A 186 -32.28 2.80 -24.97
N VAL A 187 -31.58 3.86 -24.58
CA VAL A 187 -31.30 5.03 -25.42
C VAL A 187 -30.71 4.61 -26.78
N THR A 188 -31.34 5.03 -27.86
CA THR A 188 -30.62 5.42 -29.07
C THR A 188 -31.39 6.52 -29.78
N VAL A 189 -30.81 7.72 -29.80
CA VAL A 189 -30.57 8.57 -30.98
C VAL A 189 -30.37 10.01 -30.49
N VAL A 190 -29.14 10.48 -30.67
CA VAL A 190 -28.68 11.87 -30.51
C VAL A 190 -29.64 12.80 -31.26
N SER A 191 -30.52 13.50 -30.54
CA SER A 191 -31.31 14.56 -31.13
C SER A 191 -30.50 15.87 -31.17
N ARG A 192 -30.83 16.72 -32.14
CA ARG A 192 -30.20 18.02 -32.40
C ARG A 192 -30.19 18.95 -31.16
N GLN A 193 -31.13 18.74 -30.23
CA GLN A 193 -31.28 19.48 -28.99
C GLN A 193 -30.10 19.27 -28.03
N SER A 194 -29.58 18.04 -27.95
CA SER A 194 -28.47 17.66 -27.06
C SER A 194 -27.16 18.32 -27.47
N ARG A 195 -26.96 18.59 -28.76
CA ARG A 195 -25.79 19.32 -29.25
C ARG A 195 -25.77 20.76 -28.78
N ASN A 196 -26.92 21.45 -28.80
CA ASN A 196 -27.02 22.83 -28.34
C ASN A 196 -26.76 22.94 -26.83
N ALA A 197 -27.30 22.00 -26.03
CA ALA A 197 -27.08 21.98 -24.58
C ALA A 197 -25.62 21.69 -24.21
N ILE A 198 -24.93 20.80 -24.93
CA ILE A 198 -23.48 20.55 -24.73
C ILE A 198 -22.67 21.79 -25.14
N GLN A 199 -23.07 22.51 -26.20
CA GLN A 199 -22.42 23.74 -26.63
C GLN A 199 -22.57 24.86 -25.60
N GLU A 200 -23.75 24.97 -24.98
CA GLU A 200 -24.07 25.97 -23.96
C GLU A 200 -23.37 25.67 -22.62
N ALA A 201 -23.31 24.39 -22.24
CA ALA A 201 -22.52 23.94 -21.09
C ALA A 201 -21.02 24.16 -21.30
N SER A 202 -20.50 23.86 -22.50
CA SER A 202 -19.09 24.10 -22.84
C SER A 202 -18.74 25.59 -22.83
N ALA A 203 -19.63 26.47 -23.29
CA ALA A 203 -19.43 27.92 -23.25
C ALA A 203 -19.40 28.46 -21.81
N THR A 204 -20.27 27.92 -20.94
CA THR A 204 -20.31 28.29 -19.52
C THR A 204 -19.03 27.85 -18.79
N VAL A 205 -18.53 26.65 -19.09
CA VAL A 205 -17.26 26.14 -18.53
C VAL A 205 -16.07 26.99 -18.98
N GLN A 206 -16.01 27.40 -20.26
CA GLN A 206 -14.96 28.29 -20.76
C GLN A 206 -15.00 29.68 -20.11
N ALA A 207 -16.19 30.28 -19.97
CA ALA A 207 -16.34 31.58 -19.30
C ALA A 207 -15.93 31.52 -17.82
N THR A 208 -16.22 30.40 -17.15
CA THR A 208 -15.80 30.18 -15.76
C THR A 208 -14.28 30.03 -15.66
N ALA A 209 -13.66 29.29 -16.59
CA ALA A 209 -12.21 29.12 -16.65
C ALA A 209 -11.46 30.44 -16.88
N GLU A 210 -11.96 31.31 -17.77
CA GLU A 210 -11.38 32.64 -18.00
C GLU A 210 -11.52 33.57 -16.79
N THR A 211 -12.65 33.50 -16.08
CA THR A 211 -12.87 34.28 -14.86
C THR A 211 -11.90 33.87 -13.74
N VAL A 212 -11.66 32.56 -13.58
CA VAL A 212 -10.69 32.04 -12.61
C VAL A 212 -9.26 32.44 -12.99
N ALA A 213 -8.90 32.36 -14.28
CA ALA A 213 -7.57 32.75 -14.76
C ALA A 213 -7.29 34.25 -14.55
N ASN A 214 -8.28 35.12 -14.74
CA ASN A 214 -8.14 36.56 -14.51
C ASN A 214 -8.08 36.91 -13.02
N SER A 215 -8.80 36.18 -12.17
CA SER A 215 -8.71 36.35 -10.72
C SER A 215 -7.34 35.94 -10.17
N ALA A 216 -6.71 34.90 -10.74
CA ALA A 216 -5.35 34.51 -10.37
C ALA A 216 -4.30 35.59 -10.71
N LYS A 217 -4.38 36.19 -11.91
CA LYS A 217 -3.50 37.29 -12.33
C LYS A 217 -3.64 38.56 -11.50
N ALA A 218 -4.85 38.90 -11.05
CA ALA A 218 -5.09 40.05 -10.17
C ALA A 218 -4.46 39.85 -8.78
N THR A 219 -4.35 38.60 -8.32
CA THR A 219 -3.75 38.26 -7.03
C THR A 219 -2.21 38.36 -7.08
N GLU A 220 -1.59 38.00 -8.21
CA GLU A 220 -0.14 38.19 -8.42
C GLU A 220 0.25 39.68 -8.58
N SER A 221 -0.59 40.50 -9.24
CA SER A 221 -0.31 41.93 -9.40
C SER A 221 -0.34 42.72 -8.08
N ASN A 222 -1.19 42.32 -7.12
CA ASN A 222 -1.27 42.96 -5.80
C ASN A 222 -0.15 42.50 -4.84
N ALA A 223 0.50 41.37 -5.12
CA ALA A 223 1.66 40.91 -4.36
C ALA A 223 2.96 41.64 -4.74
N SER A 224 3.05 42.21 -5.95
CA SER A 224 4.23 42.94 -6.43
C SER A 224 4.24 44.45 -6.11
N SER A 225 3.13 45.02 -5.62
CA SER A 225 3.04 46.46 -5.29
C SER A 225 3.21 46.78 -3.79
N ASN A 226 3.39 45.75 -2.95
CA ASN A 226 3.59 45.86 -1.50
C ASN A 226 4.99 45.39 -1.04
N SER A 227 5.95 45.29 -1.98
CA SER A 227 7.38 45.10 -1.71
C SER A 227 8.18 46.34 -2.13
#